data_AF-A0A7S2U853-F1
#
_entry.id   AF-A0A7S2U853-F1
#
_cell.length_a   1.000
_cell.length_b   1.000
_cell.length_c   1.000
_cell.angle_alpha   90.00
_cell.angle_beta   90.00
_cell.angle_gamma   90.00
#
_symmetry.space_group_name_H-M   'P 1'
#
loop_
_entity.id
_entity.type
_entity.pdbx_description
1 polymer ?
#
loop_
_entity_poly.entity_id
_entity_poly.type
_entity_poly.pdbx_seq_one_letter_code
_entity_poly.pdbx_strand_id
1 'polypeptide(L)'
;MEYKLKMDNKRSSMTDEKISALEAIGFVWAKPNGLQRWHGYFLELHAFHVEHSHANVPTKYTKNPALGRWMSTQRSEYIKFTQDEKSSLTCEKIEKLNTLGFCWSAQSQKGGSRSEV
;
A
#
# COMPACT_ATOMS: atom_id res chain seq x y z
N MET A 1 22.04 2.89 7.72
CA MET A 1 21.31 1.64 8.00
C MET A 1 22.26 0.77 8.80
N GLU A 2 22.12 0.78 10.12
CA GLU A 2 23.06 0.18 11.10
C GLU A 2 23.21 -1.34 10.94
N TYR A 3 22.16 -2.03 10.47
CA TYR A 3 22.23 -3.48 10.22
C TYR A 3 23.27 -3.87 9.16
N LYS A 4 23.45 -3.03 8.13
CA LYS A 4 24.49 -3.24 7.10
C LYS A 4 25.89 -3.02 7.67
N LEU A 5 26.05 -2.16 8.69
CA LEU A 5 27.33 -1.90 9.33
C LEU A 5 27.81 -3.08 10.17
N LYS A 6 26.89 -3.82 10.81
CA LYS A 6 27.25 -5.03 11.57
C LYS A 6 27.64 -6.21 10.66
N MET A 7 26.97 -6.37 9.52
CA MET A 7 27.39 -7.35 8.49
C MET A 7 28.74 -6.99 7.85
N ASP A 8 29.11 -5.71 7.86
CA ASP A 8 30.37 -5.16 7.37
C ASP A 8 31.46 -5.07 8.46
N ASN A 9 31.27 -5.73 9.62
CA ASN A 9 32.20 -5.75 10.76
C ASN A 9 32.61 -4.35 11.27
N LYS A 10 31.68 -3.39 11.26
CA LYS A 10 31.87 -2.04 11.81
C LYS A 10 31.17 -1.91 13.16
N ARG A 11 31.81 -1.20 14.10
CA ARG A 11 31.28 -0.92 15.45
C ARG A 11 29.90 -0.27 15.33
N SER A 12 28.87 -1.02 15.73
CA SER A 12 27.49 -0.57 15.79
C SER A 12 27.06 -0.52 17.26
N SER A 13 26.24 0.45 17.66
CA SER A 13 25.68 0.52 19.03
C SER A 13 24.59 -0.53 19.30
N MET A 14 24.41 -1.50 18.40
CA MET A 14 23.43 -2.57 18.48
C MET A 14 24.06 -3.82 19.09
N THR A 15 23.73 -4.11 20.35
CA THR A 15 24.10 -5.37 21.01
C THR A 15 23.35 -6.56 20.38
N ASP A 16 23.99 -7.73 20.35
CA ASP A 16 23.42 -8.99 19.84
C ASP A 16 22.09 -9.36 20.50
N GLU A 17 21.92 -9.01 21.77
CA GLU A 17 20.67 -9.19 22.52
C GLU A 17 19.52 -8.38 21.92
N LYS A 18 19.76 -7.13 21.51
CA LYS A 18 18.74 -6.29 20.86
C LYS A 18 18.37 -6.81 19.47
N ILE A 19 19.33 -7.38 18.74
CA ILE A 19 19.07 -7.95 17.42
C ILE A 19 18.24 -9.22 17.56
N SER A 20 18.62 -10.11 18.48
CA SER A 20 17.86 -11.34 18.75
C SER A 20 16.44 -11.06 19.22
N ALA A 21 16.25 -10.03 20.07
CA ALA A 21 14.92 -9.59 20.49
C ALA A 21 14.06 -9.07 19.31
N LEU A 22 14.69 -8.36 18.36
CA LEU A 22 14.02 -7.85 17.16
C LEU A 22 13.72 -8.96 16.15
N GLU A 23 14.61 -9.94 15.98
CA GLU A 23 14.36 -11.12 15.13
C GLU A 23 13.27 -12.02 15.71
N ALA A 24 13.23 -12.19 17.04
CA ALA A 24 12.20 -12.97 17.73
C ALA A 24 10.77 -12.42 17.51
N ILE A 25 10.63 -11.10 17.33
CA ILE A 25 9.34 -10.45 17.01
C ILE A 25 9.11 -10.31 15.50
N GLY A 26 9.98 -10.89 14.66
CA GLY A 26 9.86 -10.82 13.20
C GLY A 26 10.10 -9.43 12.62
N PHE A 27 10.92 -8.61 13.28
CA PHE A 27 11.19 -7.24 12.84
C PHE A 27 11.95 -7.22 11.51
N VAL A 28 11.32 -6.67 10.47
CA VAL A 28 11.93 -6.56 9.14
C VAL A 28 12.85 -5.34 9.09
N TRP A 29 14.16 -5.60 9.03
CA TRP A 29 15.22 -4.59 8.98
C TRP A 29 15.27 -3.78 7.67
N ALA A 30 14.69 -4.32 6.61
CA ALA A 30 14.57 -3.65 5.33
C ALA A 30 13.37 -2.69 5.34
N LYS A 31 13.54 -1.48 4.79
CA LYS A 31 12.38 -0.62 4.53
C LYS A 31 11.45 -1.37 3.57
N PRO A 32 10.17 -1.59 3.92
CA PRO A 32 9.24 -2.25 3.02
C PRO A 32 9.17 -1.44 1.74
N ASN A 33 9.34 -2.12 0.61
CA ASN A 33 9.25 -1.50 -0.70
C ASN A 33 7.82 -0.96 -0.94
N GLY A 34 7.64 -0.12 -1.97
CA GLY A 34 6.33 0.48 -2.27
C GLY A 34 5.21 -0.55 -2.46
N LEU A 35 5.55 -1.75 -2.95
CA LEU A 35 4.62 -2.86 -3.13
C LEU A 35 4.16 -3.47 -1.80
N GLN A 36 5.08 -3.74 -0.86
CA GLN A 36 4.75 -4.25 0.47
C GLN A 36 3.85 -3.29 1.24
N ARG A 37 4.14 -1.98 1.16
CA ARG A 37 3.26 -0.97 1.78
C ARG A 37 1.87 -0.98 1.16
N TRP A 38 1.78 -1.04 -0.17
CA TRP A 38 0.50 -1.12 -0.86
C TRP A 38 -0.27 -2.37 -0.46
N HIS A 39 0.41 -3.52 -0.36
CA HIS A 39 -0.20 -4.78 0.06
C HIS A 39 -0.73 -4.73 1.49
N GLY A 40 0.01 -4.12 2.42
CA GLY A 40 -0.45 -3.91 3.80
C GLY A 40 -1.77 -3.12 3.85
N TYR A 41 -1.82 -1.98 3.16
CA TYR A 41 -3.05 -1.18 3.10
C TYR A 41 -4.21 -1.90 2.38
N PHE A 42 -3.90 -2.71 1.36
CA PHE A 42 -4.90 -3.52 0.68
C PHE A 42 -5.53 -4.56 1.62
N LEU A 43 -4.73 -5.22 2.47
CA LEU A 43 -5.23 -6.15 3.48
C LEU A 43 -6.11 -5.43 4.51
N GLU A 44 -5.73 -4.23 4.95
CA GLU A 44 -6.54 -3.41 5.84
C GLU A 44 -7.87 -2.99 5.19
N LEU A 45 -7.85 -2.63 3.91
CA LEU A 45 -9.06 -2.34 3.15
C LEU A 45 -9.95 -3.57 3.01
N HIS A 46 -9.36 -4.74 2.76
CA HIS A 46 -10.10 -6.00 2.68
C HIS A 46 -10.78 -6.31 4.03
N ALA A 47 -10.07 -6.17 5.15
CA ALA A 47 -10.65 -6.33 6.48
C ALA A 47 -11.81 -5.35 6.72
N PHE A 48 -11.64 -4.09 6.31
CA PHE A 48 -12.71 -3.09 6.38
C PHE A 48 -13.92 -3.46 5.49
N HIS A 49 -13.67 -3.96 4.28
CA HIS A 49 -14.73 -4.42 3.37
C HIS A 49 -15.50 -5.60 3.96
N VAL A 50 -14.83 -6.54 4.64
CA VAL A 50 -15.51 -7.64 5.33
C VAL A 50 -16.39 -7.13 6.48
N GLU A 51 -15.93 -6.12 7.24
CA GLU A 51 -16.70 -5.54 8.36
C GLU A 51 -17.88 -4.66 7.89
N HIS A 52 -17.67 -3.86 6.85
CA HIS A 52 -18.61 -2.81 6.42
C HIS A 52 -19.33 -3.11 5.10
N SER A 53 -19.00 -4.21 4.41
CA SER A 53 -19.52 -4.59 3.08
C SER A 53 -19.31 -3.53 1.98
N HIS A 54 -18.45 -2.55 2.22
CA HIS A 54 -18.10 -1.51 1.26
C HIS A 54 -16.64 -1.08 1.43
N ALA A 55 -15.97 -0.74 0.32
CA ALA A 55 -14.58 -0.26 0.35
C ALA A 55 -14.45 1.27 0.37
N ASN A 56 -15.54 2.02 0.57
CA ASN A 56 -15.50 3.48 0.60
C ASN A 56 -15.05 3.99 1.98
N VAL A 57 -13.74 4.00 2.21
CA VAL A 57 -13.15 4.52 3.45
C VAL A 57 -13.12 6.06 3.39
N PRO A 58 -13.71 6.76 4.38
CA PRO A 58 -13.62 8.22 4.45
C PRO A 58 -12.18 8.68 4.66
N THR A 59 -11.81 9.83 4.10
CA THR A 59 -10.45 10.39 4.28
C THR A 59 -10.11 10.65 5.76
N LYS A 60 -11.12 10.96 6.57
CA LYS A 60 -11.02 11.16 8.03
C LYS A 60 -11.49 9.93 8.81
N TYR A 61 -11.07 8.74 8.41
CA TYR A 61 -11.39 7.53 9.16
C TYR A 61 -10.67 7.55 10.52
N THR A 62 -11.42 7.64 11.61
CA THR A 62 -10.88 7.81 12.97
C THR A 62 -10.18 6.57 13.49
N LYS A 63 -10.68 5.38 13.14
CA LYS A 63 -10.05 4.09 13.49
C LYS A 63 -8.69 3.92 12.80
N ASN A 64 -8.57 4.35 11.54
CA ASN A 64 -7.31 4.28 10.80
C ASN A 64 -7.15 5.47 9.81
N PRO A 65 -6.60 6.61 10.27
CA PRO A 65 -6.43 7.78 9.43
C PRO A 65 -5.39 7.56 8.31
N ALA A 66 -4.48 6.60 8.47
CA ALA A 66 -3.51 6.26 7.44
C ALA A 66 -4.18 5.60 6.22
N LEU A 67 -5.14 4.70 6.46
CA LEU A 67 -5.93 4.07 5.40
C LEU A 67 -6.73 5.11 4.60
N GLY A 68 -7.40 6.04 5.29
CA GLY A 68 -8.15 7.13 4.64
C GLY A 68 -7.27 8.03 3.76
N ARG A 69 -6.08 8.39 4.25
CA ARG A 69 -5.10 9.15 3.45
C ARG A 69 -4.58 8.34 2.26
N TRP A 70 -4.33 7.04 2.46
CA TRP A 70 -3.90 6.14 1.39
C TRP A 70 -4.94 6.06 0.27
N MET A 71 -6.24 6.00 0.59
CA MET A 71 -7.31 6.06 -0.41
C MET A 71 -7.28 7.35 -1.22
N SER A 72 -7.07 8.50 -0.57
CA SER A 72 -6.92 9.76 -1.30
C SER A 72 -5.71 9.74 -2.22
N THR A 73 -4.58 9.19 -1.78
CA THR A 73 -3.41 8.99 -2.64
C THR A 73 -3.73 8.08 -3.83
N GLN A 74 -4.45 6.97 -3.63
CA GLN A 74 -4.85 6.11 -4.74
C GLN A 74 -5.70 6.88 -5.76
N ARG A 75 -6.70 7.66 -5.31
CA ARG A 75 -7.54 8.47 -6.22
C ARG A 75 -6.71 9.47 -7.03
N SER A 76 -5.77 10.17 -6.40
CA SER A 76 -4.87 11.10 -7.10
C SER A 76 -3.98 10.40 -8.13
N GLU A 77 -3.43 9.25 -7.79
CA GLU A 77 -2.59 8.46 -8.70
C GLU A 77 -3.41 7.85 -9.85
N TYR A 78 -4.68 7.49 -9.62
CA TYR A 78 -5.60 7.04 -10.66
C TYR A 78 -5.94 8.17 -11.64
N ILE A 79 -6.13 9.40 -11.16
CA ILE A 79 -6.31 10.57 -12.03
C ILE A 79 -5.10 10.76 -12.94
N LYS A 80 -3.87 10.69 -12.41
CA LYS A 80 -2.65 10.73 -13.23
C LYS A 80 -2.60 9.62 -14.26
N PHE A 81 -2.95 8.39 -13.87
CA PHE A 81 -3.05 7.26 -14.79
C PHE A 81 -4.04 7.54 -15.94
N THR A 82 -5.20 8.14 -15.65
CA THR A 82 -6.17 8.53 -16.69
C THR A 82 -5.72 9.70 -17.55
N GLN A 83 -4.74 10.49 -17.10
CA GLN A 83 -4.16 11.62 -17.82
C GLN A 83 -2.89 11.22 -18.62
N ASP A 84 -2.62 9.91 -18.75
CA ASP A 84 -1.42 9.36 -19.40
C ASP A 84 -0.10 9.87 -18.75
N GLU A 85 -0.15 10.24 -17.48
CA GLU A 85 1.03 10.63 -16.70
C GLU A 85 1.66 9.43 -16.00
N LYS A 86 2.94 9.58 -15.61
CA LYS A 86 3.66 8.58 -14.80
C LYS A 86 2.96 8.40 -13.45
N SER A 87 2.25 7.27 -13.31
CA SER A 87 1.59 6.88 -12.07
C SER A 87 2.23 5.63 -11.47
N SER A 88 2.13 5.50 -10.14
CA SER A 88 2.59 4.31 -9.41
C SER A 88 1.54 3.19 -9.39
N LEU A 89 0.38 3.43 -10.02
CA LEU A 89 -0.77 2.54 -10.09
C LEU A 89 -0.68 1.71 -11.38
N THR A 90 -0.52 0.40 -11.22
CA THR A 90 -0.58 -0.57 -12.32
C THR A 90 -2.02 -1.04 -12.50
N CYS A 91 -2.36 -1.51 -13.71
CA CYS A 91 -3.68 -2.07 -14.00
C CYS A 91 -4.10 -3.14 -12.96
N GLU A 92 -3.18 -4.02 -12.58
CA GLU A 92 -3.43 -5.05 -11.55
C GLU A 92 -3.87 -4.48 -10.20
N LYS A 93 -3.33 -3.33 -9.79
CA LYS A 93 -3.72 -2.67 -8.53
C LYS A 93 -5.11 -2.04 -8.64
N ILE A 94 -5.44 -1.50 -9.82
CA ILE A 94 -6.76 -0.94 -10.11
C ILE A 94 -7.81 -2.05 -10.07
N GLU A 95 -7.56 -3.18 -10.72
CA GLU A 95 -8.47 -4.33 -10.73
C GLU A 95 -8.73 -4.90 -9.34
N LYS A 96 -7.69 -5.02 -8.50
CA LYS A 96 -7.83 -5.46 -7.11
C LYS A 96 -8.73 -4.54 -6.29
N LEU A 97 -8.60 -3.22 -6.46
CA LEU A 97 -9.45 -2.25 -5.77
C LEU A 97 -10.88 -2.26 -6.31
N ASN A 98 -11.06 -2.40 -7.63
CA ASN A 98 -12.38 -2.55 -8.25
C ASN A 98 -13.11 -3.81 -7.76
N THR A 99 -12.38 -4.91 -7.54
CA THR A 99 -12.94 -6.16 -7.00
C THR A 99 -13.56 -5.95 -5.62
N LEU A 100 -13.02 -5.02 -4.82
CA LEU A 100 -13.56 -4.64 -3.51
C LEU A 100 -14.72 -3.63 -3.59
N GLY A 101 -15.20 -3.31 -4.80
CA GLY A 101 -16.23 -2.29 -5.00
C GLY A 101 -15.72 -0.87 -4.69
N PHE A 102 -14.42 -0.62 -4.81
CA PHE A 102 -13.86 0.70 -4.58
C PHE A 102 -14.30 1.66 -5.69
N CYS A 103 -14.94 2.76 -5.31
CA CYS A 103 -15.45 3.74 -6.25
C CYS A 103 -14.45 4.90 -6.42
N TRP A 104 -13.93 5.06 -7.65
CA TRP A 104 -12.91 6.05 -7.99
C TRP A 104 -13.46 7.46 -8.30
N SER A 105 -14.73 7.54 -8.75
CA SER A 105 -15.53 8.70 -9.21
C SER A 105 -14.82 10.07 -9.29
N ALA A 106 -14.71 10.69 -10.48
CA ALA A 106 -15.86 11.22 -11.24
C ALA A 106 -16.00 10.81 -12.73
N GLN A 107 -15.31 9.78 -13.25
CA GLN A 107 -15.42 9.44 -14.69
C GLN A 107 -15.45 7.95 -15.08
N SER A 108 -15.58 7.01 -14.14
CA SER A 108 -15.57 5.57 -14.45
C SER A 108 -16.93 5.03 -14.97
N GLN A 109 -17.39 5.61 -16.07
CA GLN A 109 -18.25 4.99 -17.07
C GLN A 109 -17.73 5.43 -18.45
N LYS A 110 -16.52 5.04 -18.81
CA LYS A 110 -16.13 4.88 -20.21
C LYS A 110 -15.36 3.59 -20.35
N GLY A 111 -16.01 2.63 -21.00
CA GLY A 111 -15.39 1.41 -21.48
C GLY A 111 -14.18 1.77 -22.35
N GLY A 112 -13.06 1.12 -22.05
CA GLY A 112 -11.92 1.04 -22.93
C GLY A 112 -11.62 -0.42 -23.08
N SER A 113 -12.28 -1.06 -24.05
CA SER A 113 -11.83 -2.31 -24.64
C SER A 113 -10.33 -2.19 -24.91
N ARG A 114 -9.52 -2.93 -24.17
CA ARG A 114 -8.15 -3.22 -24.60
C ARG A 114 -8.12 -4.65 -25.08
N SER A 115 -8.62 -4.81 -26.31
CA SER A 115 -8.19 -5.88 -27.20
C SER A 115 -6.73 -5.65 -27.63
N GLU A 116 -6.18 -6.67 -28.30
CA GLU A 116 -4.85 -6.78 -28.94
C GLU A 116 -3.74 -7.31 -28.01
N VAL A 117 -3.15 -8.50 -28.24
CA VAL A 117 -3.12 -9.44 -29.38
C VAL A 117 -3.10 -10.90 -28.92
#